data_AF-A0AAD7LBU1-F1
#
_entry.id   AF-A0AAD7LBU1-F1
#
_cell.length_a   1.000
_cell.length_b   1.000
_cell.length_c   1.000
_cell.angle_alpha   90.00
_cell.angle_beta   90.00
_cell.angle_gamma   90.00
#
_symmetry.space_group_name_H-M   'P 1'
#
loop_
_entity.id
_entity.type
_entity.pdbx_description
1 polymer ?
#
loop_
_entity_poly.entity_id
_entity_poly.type
_entity_poly.pdbx_seq_one_letter_code
_entity_poly.pdbx_strand_id
1 'polypeptide(L)'
;MTLALATIHQPTALSLAAQENAKLLKVQTALSAMTPLDQVAIDLYFNNSLVKGQGLGDDRISISPTQGATVPVSDIYVPHILSGCVDTSRLSVNPLGGLQGILGLGRTPIALPTQLSTTYKLPLKFALCLPSSVERGYGDLFIGGGPYLMPPFTEDVSKLLLKTPLVVNHVNKHKKGDPSHEYFTGVKSMKLDRHVVNFNASLLSIDKNGVGEPNYVP
;
A
#
# COMPACT_ATOMS: atom_id res chain seq x y z
N MET A 1 -2.56 -15.76 -33.77
CA MET A 1 -3.96 -15.31 -33.93
C MET A 1 -4.54 -15.14 -32.54
N THR A 2 -4.45 -13.94 -31.99
CA THR A 2 -5.14 -13.57 -30.76
C THR A 2 -5.60 -12.13 -30.91
N LEU A 3 -6.90 -11.99 -31.06
CA LEU A 3 -7.63 -10.73 -31.05
C LEU A 3 -8.38 -10.71 -29.72
N ALA A 4 -8.21 -9.66 -28.92
CA ALA A 4 -9.24 -9.19 -28.01
C ALA A 4 -9.11 -7.68 -27.92
N LEU A 5 -10.07 -7.04 -28.57
CA LEU A 5 -10.24 -5.60 -28.73
C LEU A 5 -10.96 -5.07 -27.48
N ALA A 6 -10.53 -3.93 -26.95
CA ALA A 6 -11.41 -2.99 -26.28
C ALA A 6 -10.95 -1.58 -26.65
N THR A 7 -11.48 -1.10 -27.77
CA THR A 7 -11.47 0.31 -28.19
C THR A 7 -12.41 1.11 -27.30
N ILE A 8 -11.96 2.27 -26.80
CA ILE A 8 -12.81 3.47 -26.76
C ILE A 8 -12.05 4.62 -27.41
N HIS A 9 -12.74 5.21 -28.38
CA HIS A 9 -12.34 6.28 -29.29
C HIS A 9 -12.36 7.65 -28.56
N GLN A 10 -11.42 8.54 -28.92
CA GLN A 10 -11.32 9.98 -28.59
C GLN A 10 -12.53 10.80 -29.10
N PRO A 11 -12.54 12.16 -29.06
CA PRO A 11 -12.12 13.16 -28.06
C PRO A 11 -13.26 14.14 -27.73
N THR A 12 -13.29 14.81 -26.57
CA THR A 12 -13.93 16.14 -26.44
C THR A 12 -13.45 16.82 -25.17
N ALA A 13 -13.10 18.10 -25.28
CA ALA A 13 -12.75 18.96 -24.17
C ALA A 13 -13.97 19.08 -23.22
N LEU A 14 -13.83 18.60 -21.98
CA LEU A 14 -14.68 19.02 -20.88
C LEU A 14 -13.78 19.58 -19.78
N SER A 15 -14.13 20.78 -19.35
CA SER A 15 -13.47 21.57 -18.32
C SER A 15 -13.09 20.73 -17.10
N LEU A 16 -11.86 20.89 -16.63
CA LEU A 16 -11.46 20.56 -15.26
C LEU A 16 -12.33 21.38 -14.30
N ALA A 17 -13.48 20.83 -13.91
CA ALA A 17 -14.02 21.08 -12.59
C ALA A 17 -13.26 20.12 -11.66
N ALA A 18 -12.03 20.48 -11.30
CA ALA A 18 -11.41 19.91 -10.12
C ALA A 18 -12.38 20.22 -8.97
N GLN A 19 -13.03 19.19 -8.41
CA GLN A 19 -13.84 19.36 -7.23
C GLN A 19 -12.90 19.79 -6.11
N GLU A 20 -12.92 21.08 -5.79
CA GLU A 20 -11.95 21.84 -5.00
C GLU A 20 -11.78 21.35 -3.54
N ASN A 21 -12.37 20.21 -3.15
CA ASN A 21 -12.53 19.77 -1.76
C ASN A 21 -12.35 18.26 -1.50
N ALA A 22 -11.83 17.45 -2.45
CA ALA A 22 -11.62 16.02 -2.19
C ALA A 22 -10.44 15.78 -1.21
N LYS A 23 -10.71 15.13 -0.07
CA LYS A 23 -9.70 14.83 0.99
C LYS A 23 -9.27 13.36 1.06
N LEU A 24 -9.80 12.50 0.19
CA LEU A 24 -9.60 11.07 0.22
C LEU A 24 -9.60 10.48 -1.20
N LEU A 25 -8.74 9.49 -1.43
CA LEU A 25 -8.55 8.82 -2.73
C LEU A 25 -8.71 7.31 -2.57
N LYS A 26 -9.43 6.67 -3.49
CA LYS A 26 -9.54 5.21 -3.66
C LYS A 26 -8.75 4.78 -4.89
N VAL A 27 -8.03 3.66 -4.85
CA VAL A 27 -7.17 3.23 -5.97
C VAL A 27 -7.77 2.02 -6.68
N GLN A 28 -7.90 2.11 -8.00
CA GLN A 28 -8.30 1.00 -8.86
C GLN A 28 -7.22 0.85 -9.95
N THR A 29 -6.35 -0.15 -9.83
CA THR A 29 -5.11 -0.23 -10.63
C THR A 29 -5.35 -0.79 -12.03
N ALA A 30 -4.95 -0.04 -13.05
CA ALA A 30 -4.50 -0.57 -14.34
C ALA A 30 -3.05 -0.10 -14.55
N LEU A 31 -2.11 -1.02 -14.75
CA LEU A 31 -0.70 -0.74 -14.98
C LEU A 31 -0.40 -0.91 -16.47
N SER A 32 0.23 0.08 -17.09
CA SER A 32 0.71 0.01 -18.48
C SER A 32 2.21 -0.31 -18.52
N ALA A 33 2.69 -0.92 -19.61
CA ALA A 33 4.11 -1.25 -19.79
C ALA A 33 4.99 -0.01 -19.99
N MET A 34 6.24 -0.05 -19.52
CA MET A 34 7.07 1.13 -19.23
C MET A 34 8.53 0.99 -19.71
N THR A 35 9.16 2.13 -20.03
CA THR A 35 10.60 2.26 -20.35
C THR A 35 11.38 2.89 -19.19
N PRO A 36 12.61 2.44 -18.89
CA PRO A 36 13.38 2.92 -17.74
C PRO A 36 13.91 4.36 -17.91
N LEU A 37 13.87 5.14 -16.81
CA LEU A 37 14.56 6.42 -16.65
C LEU A 37 15.54 6.28 -15.47
N ASP A 38 16.82 6.61 -15.72
CA ASP A 38 17.97 6.70 -14.80
C ASP A 38 18.11 5.72 -13.60
N GLN A 39 19.35 5.29 -13.35
CA GLN A 39 19.66 4.24 -12.38
C GLN A 39 19.51 4.70 -10.92
N VAL A 40 18.36 4.41 -10.30
CA VAL A 40 18.23 4.31 -8.84
C VAL A 40 17.92 2.87 -8.48
N ALA A 41 18.72 2.30 -7.58
CA ALA A 41 18.48 0.96 -7.06
C ALA A 41 17.33 0.99 -6.05
N ILE A 42 16.24 0.29 -6.36
CA ILE A 42 15.17 -0.02 -5.41
C ILE A 42 15.33 -1.47 -4.99
N ASP A 43 15.63 -1.70 -3.72
CA ASP A 43 15.68 -3.04 -3.17
C ASP A 43 14.27 -3.47 -2.74
N LEU A 44 13.67 -4.42 -3.47
CA LEU A 44 12.41 -5.06 -3.08
C LEU A 44 12.71 -6.40 -2.40
N TYR A 45 12.02 -6.67 -1.29
CA TYR A 45 12.15 -7.93 -0.56
C TYR A 45 10.90 -8.78 -0.78
N PHE A 46 11.06 -9.95 -1.39
CA PHE A 46 10.00 -10.93 -1.57
C PHE A 46 10.40 -12.27 -0.97
N ASN A 47 9.64 -12.73 0.03
CA ASN A 47 9.87 -14.02 0.67
C ASN A 47 11.34 -14.20 1.13
N ASN A 48 11.88 -13.18 1.81
CA ASN A 48 13.30 -13.05 2.21
C ASN A 48 14.33 -13.01 1.07
N SER A 49 13.91 -12.96 -0.19
CA SER A 49 14.80 -12.74 -1.34
C SER A 49 14.87 -11.25 -1.69
N LEU A 50 16.09 -10.73 -1.78
CA LEU A 50 16.33 -9.40 -2.30
C LEU A 50 16.25 -9.42 -3.83
N VAL A 51 15.36 -8.59 -4.39
CA VAL A 51 15.30 -8.32 -5.82
C VAL A 51 15.73 -6.88 -6.04
N LYS A 52 16.88 -6.74 -6.71
CA LYS A 52 17.41 -5.43 -7.06
C LYS A 52 16.61 -4.84 -8.21
N GLY A 53 16.10 -3.64 -8.00
CA GLY A 53 15.50 -2.83 -9.04
C GLY A 53 16.55 -2.43 -10.08
N GLN A 54 16.12 -2.37 -11.33
CA GLN A 54 16.93 -1.96 -12.47
C GLN A 54 16.87 -0.45 -12.74
N GLY A 55 15.93 0.26 -12.10
CA GLY A 55 15.78 1.71 -12.21
C GLY A 55 14.44 2.20 -11.67
N LEU A 56 14.20 3.50 -11.83
CA LEU A 56 12.91 4.11 -11.55
C LEU A 56 12.00 4.05 -12.78
N GLY A 57 10.72 3.85 -12.53
CA GLY A 57 9.64 4.10 -13.48
C GLY A 57 8.92 5.41 -13.13
N ASP A 58 8.40 6.08 -14.16
CA ASP A 58 7.44 7.18 -14.05
C ASP A 58 6.07 6.70 -14.54
N ASP A 59 5.28 6.17 -13.61
CA ASP A 59 3.99 5.55 -13.89
C ASP A 59 2.83 6.56 -13.85
N ARG A 60 1.73 6.15 -14.47
CA ARG A 60 0.43 6.78 -14.31
C ARG A 60 -0.53 5.77 -13.70
N ILE A 61 -1.32 6.23 -12.73
CA ILE A 61 -2.35 5.40 -12.09
C ILE A 61 -3.74 6.01 -12.24
N SER A 62 -4.76 5.16 -12.19
CA SER A 62 -6.16 5.58 -12.05
C SER A 62 -6.57 5.51 -10.59
N ILE A 63 -7.21 6.56 -10.10
CA ILE A 63 -7.75 6.64 -8.74
C ILE A 63 -9.12 7.29 -8.77
N SER A 64 -9.99 6.94 -7.84
CA SER A 64 -11.30 7.56 -7.66
C SER A 64 -11.26 8.49 -6.45
N PRO A 65 -11.39 9.82 -6.62
CA PRO A 65 -11.60 10.72 -5.50
C PRO A 65 -12.88 10.36 -4.75
N THR A 66 -12.87 10.48 -3.43
CA THR A 66 -14.03 10.13 -2.60
C THR A 66 -14.15 11.08 -1.41
N GLN A 67 -15.38 11.22 -0.90
CA GLN A 67 -15.68 11.89 0.37
C GLN A 67 -15.88 10.88 1.51
N GLY A 68 -15.41 9.63 1.32
CA GLY A 68 -15.55 8.54 2.28
C GLY A 68 -16.46 7.42 1.80
N ALA A 69 -17.35 7.68 0.84
CA ALA A 69 -18.23 6.66 0.27
C ALA A 69 -17.46 5.65 -0.59
N THR A 70 -17.88 4.39 -0.51
CA THR A 70 -17.28 3.28 -1.28
C THR A 70 -17.54 3.37 -2.79
N VAL A 71 -18.58 4.10 -3.20
CA VAL A 71 -19.00 4.22 -4.60
C VAL A 71 -18.15 5.28 -5.32
N PRO A 72 -17.34 4.91 -6.32
CA PRO A 72 -16.59 5.86 -7.15
C PRO A 72 -17.56 6.75 -7.93
N VAL A 73 -17.34 8.06 -7.92
CA VAL A 73 -18.12 9.01 -8.74
C VAL A 73 -17.53 9.12 -10.15
N SER A 74 -16.19 9.14 -10.23
CA SER A 74 -15.41 9.08 -11.45
C SER A 74 -13.93 8.84 -11.14
N ASP A 75 -13.25 8.17 -12.04
CA ASP A 75 -11.80 7.99 -11.97
C ASP A 75 -11.07 9.21 -12.54
N ILE A 76 -9.99 9.59 -11.87
CA ILE A 76 -9.00 10.55 -12.35
C ILE A 76 -7.66 9.85 -12.52
N TYR A 77 -6.83 10.42 -13.37
CA TYR A 77 -5.50 9.93 -13.59
C TYR A 77 -4.46 10.78 -12.87
N VAL A 78 -3.53 10.11 -12.20
CA VAL A 78 -2.36 10.75 -11.58
C VAL A 78 -1.13 10.42 -12.39
N PRO A 79 -0.50 11.41 -13.06
CA PRO A 79 0.78 11.21 -13.72
C PRO A 79 1.92 11.25 -12.69
N HIS A 80 3.13 10.86 -13.10
CA HIS A 80 4.35 11.05 -12.32
C HIS A 80 4.38 10.31 -10.98
N ILE A 81 3.82 9.11 -10.96
CA ILE A 81 3.99 8.17 -9.84
C ILE A 81 5.31 7.44 -10.01
N LEU A 82 6.25 7.70 -9.12
CA LEU A 82 7.52 6.99 -9.10
C LEU A 82 7.31 5.52 -8.69
N SER A 83 7.90 4.62 -9.45
CA SER A 83 7.90 3.19 -9.16
C SER A 83 9.30 2.59 -9.29
N GLY A 84 9.45 1.35 -8.81
CA GLY A 84 10.68 0.58 -9.02
C GLY A 84 10.48 -0.50 -10.06
N CYS A 85 11.28 -0.43 -11.13
CA CYS A 85 11.31 -1.47 -12.14
C CYS A 85 12.18 -2.62 -11.64
N VAL A 86 11.65 -3.83 -11.68
CA VAL A 86 12.35 -5.02 -11.21
C VAL A 86 12.37 -6.08 -12.29
N ASP A 87 13.54 -6.69 -12.49
CA ASP A 87 13.70 -7.80 -13.41
C ASP A 87 13.39 -9.12 -12.71
N THR A 88 12.20 -9.63 -13.01
CA THR A 88 11.69 -10.88 -12.47
C THR A 88 12.27 -12.11 -13.17
N SER A 89 13.00 -11.97 -14.28
CA SER A 89 13.61 -13.10 -15.00
C SER A 89 14.66 -13.85 -14.17
N ARG A 90 15.20 -13.19 -13.15
CA ARG A 90 16.21 -13.75 -12.23
C ARG A 90 15.62 -14.42 -10.98
N LEU A 91 14.29 -14.46 -10.85
CA LEU A 91 13.62 -15.09 -9.72
C LEU A 91 13.32 -16.55 -10.03
N SER A 92 13.74 -17.45 -9.15
CA SER A 92 13.51 -18.90 -9.26
C SER A 92 12.05 -19.31 -9.10
N VAL A 93 11.21 -18.42 -8.56
CA VAL A 93 9.77 -18.57 -8.39
C VAL A 93 9.13 -17.26 -8.84
N ASN A 94 8.06 -17.31 -9.63
CA ASN A 94 7.27 -16.12 -9.94
C ASN A 94 6.44 -15.73 -8.69
N PRO A 95 6.84 -14.71 -7.91
CA PRO A 95 6.16 -14.38 -6.66
C PRO A 95 4.83 -13.66 -6.91
N LEU A 96 4.55 -13.28 -8.15
CA LEU A 96 3.43 -12.43 -8.53
C LEU A 96 2.23 -13.23 -9.03
N GLY A 97 2.37 -14.53 -9.30
CA GLY A 97 1.23 -15.39 -9.68
C GLY A 97 0.43 -14.88 -10.90
N GLY A 98 1.07 -14.13 -11.81
CA GLY A 98 0.43 -13.48 -12.96
C GLY A 98 0.15 -11.97 -12.79
N LEU A 99 0.42 -11.40 -11.62
CA LEU A 99 0.41 -9.94 -11.40
C LEU A 99 1.66 -9.28 -12.02
N GLN A 100 1.54 -8.01 -12.37
CA GLN A 100 2.60 -7.24 -13.05
C GLN A 100 3.50 -6.45 -12.10
N GLY A 101 3.18 -6.40 -10.81
CA GLY A 101 3.94 -5.62 -9.84
C GLY A 101 3.34 -5.66 -8.45
N ILE A 102 3.94 -4.89 -7.53
CA ILE A 102 3.54 -4.82 -6.13
C ILE A 102 3.35 -3.38 -5.69
N LEU A 103 2.26 -3.15 -4.99
CA LEU A 103 1.90 -1.85 -4.46
C LEU A 103 2.52 -1.65 -3.08
N GLY A 104 3.59 -0.86 -3.02
CA GLY A 104 4.26 -0.53 -1.77
C GLY A 104 3.44 0.42 -0.90
N LEU A 105 3.07 -0.02 0.31
CA LEU A 105 2.39 0.81 1.32
C LEU A 105 3.29 1.19 2.51
N GLY A 106 4.59 0.87 2.44
CA GLY A 106 5.56 1.15 3.51
C GLY A 106 5.79 2.64 3.77
N ARG A 107 6.56 2.95 4.81
CA ARG A 107 6.88 4.32 5.23
C ARG A 107 8.07 4.89 4.45
N THR A 108 7.95 4.95 3.12
CA THR A 108 9.01 5.46 2.22
C THR A 108 8.51 6.63 1.37
N PRO A 109 9.40 7.50 0.85
CA PRO A 109 9.02 8.60 -0.03
C PRO A 109 8.31 8.16 -1.31
N ILE A 110 8.69 6.99 -1.86
CA ILE A 110 8.15 6.44 -3.11
C ILE A 110 6.95 5.49 -2.88
N ALA A 111 6.53 5.26 -1.64
CA ALA A 111 5.33 4.47 -1.38
C ALA A 111 4.09 5.22 -1.87
N LEU A 112 3.11 4.49 -2.40
CA LEU A 112 1.91 5.08 -2.99
C LEU A 112 1.18 6.05 -2.02
N PRO A 113 0.96 5.71 -0.72
CA PRO A 113 0.33 6.64 0.20
C PRO A 113 1.10 7.94 0.35
N THR A 114 2.45 7.89 0.36
CA THR A 114 3.31 9.07 0.50
C THR A 114 3.25 9.95 -0.73
N GLN A 115 3.35 9.35 -1.93
CA GLN A 115 3.28 10.09 -3.18
C GLN A 115 1.93 10.79 -3.34
N LEU A 116 0.82 10.06 -3.16
CA LEU A 116 -0.51 10.65 -3.29
C LEU A 116 -0.80 11.70 -2.21
N SER A 117 -0.39 11.45 -0.97
CA SER A 117 -0.55 12.45 0.11
C SER A 117 0.25 13.72 -0.17
N THR A 118 1.44 13.61 -0.75
CA THR A 118 2.27 14.76 -1.12
C THR A 118 1.67 15.52 -2.30
N THR A 119 1.31 14.81 -3.37
CA THR A 119 0.74 15.39 -4.60
C THR A 119 -0.56 16.15 -4.33
N TYR A 120 -1.45 15.57 -3.53
CA TYR A 120 -2.77 16.14 -3.24
C TYR A 120 -2.86 16.86 -1.89
N LYS A 121 -1.72 17.04 -1.19
CA LYS A 121 -1.64 17.67 0.15
C LYS A 121 -2.60 17.06 1.16
N LEU A 122 -2.73 15.74 1.14
CA LEU A 122 -3.58 14.98 2.04
C LEU A 122 -2.82 14.60 3.31
N PRO A 123 -3.53 14.32 4.42
CA PRO A 123 -2.94 13.65 5.57
C PRO A 123 -2.24 12.34 5.14
N LEU A 124 -0.99 12.15 5.57
CA LEU A 124 -0.23 10.91 5.34
C LEU A 124 -0.80 9.75 6.16
N LYS A 125 -1.93 9.23 5.71
CA LYS A 125 -2.71 8.16 6.33
C LYS A 125 -3.39 7.35 5.24
N PHE A 126 -3.49 6.06 5.47
CA PHE A 126 -4.31 5.18 4.63
C PHE A 126 -5.12 4.23 5.49
N ALA A 127 -6.18 3.67 4.91
CA ALA A 127 -6.98 2.61 5.50
C ALA A 127 -7.18 1.48 4.50
N LEU A 128 -7.16 0.25 5.00
CA LEU A 128 -7.38 -0.97 4.23
C LEU A 128 -8.62 -1.68 4.77
N CYS A 129 -9.52 -2.05 3.87
CA CYS A 129 -10.58 -3.01 4.13
C CYS A 129 -10.41 -4.19 3.17
N LEU A 130 -9.78 -5.26 3.64
CA LEU A 130 -9.53 -6.46 2.83
C LEU A 130 -10.78 -7.36 2.84
N PRO A 131 -11.20 -7.90 1.69
CA PRO A 131 -12.32 -8.82 1.64
C PRO A 131 -11.93 -10.16 2.27
N SER A 132 -12.87 -10.83 2.94
CA SER A 132 -12.60 -12.13 3.57
C SER A 132 -12.47 -13.27 2.56
N SER A 133 -12.95 -13.09 1.33
CA SER A 133 -12.74 -14.01 0.21
C SER A 133 -12.90 -13.27 -1.11
N VAL A 134 -12.34 -13.84 -2.18
CA VAL A 134 -12.46 -13.31 -3.55
C VAL A 134 -13.90 -13.30 -4.05
N GLU A 135 -14.75 -14.20 -3.57
CA GLU A 135 -16.17 -14.29 -3.95
C GLU A 135 -17.02 -13.15 -3.36
N ARG A 136 -16.54 -12.50 -2.29
CA ARG A 136 -17.24 -11.38 -1.64
C ARG A 136 -16.93 -10.02 -2.28
N GLY A 137 -16.26 -10.02 -3.43
CA GLY A 137 -15.94 -8.83 -4.21
C GLY A 137 -14.62 -8.18 -3.82
N TYR A 138 -14.50 -6.89 -4.16
CA TYR A 138 -13.27 -6.12 -3.98
C TYR A 138 -13.19 -5.48 -2.59
N GLY A 139 -11.97 -5.36 -2.08
CA GLY A 139 -11.69 -4.52 -0.92
C GLY A 139 -11.51 -3.06 -1.27
N ASP A 140 -11.24 -2.26 -0.24
CA ASP A 140 -10.99 -0.82 -0.37
C ASP A 140 -9.62 -0.44 0.19
N LEU A 141 -8.93 0.43 -0.53
CA LEU A 141 -7.76 1.18 -0.06
C LEU A 141 -8.09 2.67 -0.14
N PHE A 142 -8.07 3.34 1.00
CA PHE A 142 -8.31 4.77 1.12
C PHE A 142 -7.00 5.50 1.47
N ILE A 143 -6.65 6.59 0.79
CA ILE A 143 -5.49 7.43 1.08
C ILE A 143 -5.94 8.88 1.34
N GLY A 144 -5.48 9.48 2.44
CA GLY A 144 -5.81 10.85 2.84
C GLY A 144 -6.60 11.00 4.15
N GLY A 145 -6.94 9.87 4.80
CA GLY A 145 -7.70 9.87 6.06
C GLY A 145 -9.22 9.94 5.86
N GLY A 146 -9.98 9.64 6.92
CA GLY A 146 -11.44 9.53 6.88
C GLY A 146 -12.18 10.84 6.60
N PRO A 147 -13.52 10.79 6.49
CA PRO A 147 -14.37 9.71 6.96
C PRO A 147 -14.38 8.48 6.06
N TYR A 148 -14.80 7.32 6.60
CA TYR A 148 -15.01 6.07 5.86
C TYR A 148 -16.48 5.67 5.97
N LEU A 149 -17.22 5.82 4.87
CA LEU A 149 -18.66 5.57 4.78
C LEU A 149 -18.87 4.27 3.99
N MET A 150 -19.03 3.18 4.73
CA MET A 150 -19.04 1.82 4.17
C MET A 150 -20.38 1.13 4.47
N PRO A 151 -21.12 0.66 3.46
CA PRO A 151 -22.33 -0.13 3.70
C PRO A 151 -22.07 -1.35 4.60
N PRO A 152 -22.98 -1.71 5.51
CA PRO A 152 -24.29 -1.11 5.77
C PRO A 152 -24.25 0.11 6.73
N PHE A 153 -23.07 0.57 7.14
CA PHE A 153 -22.93 1.68 8.06
C PHE A 153 -23.21 3.02 7.36
N THR A 154 -24.09 3.82 7.95
CA THR A 154 -24.41 5.18 7.48
C THR A 154 -23.48 6.24 8.08
N GLU A 155 -22.80 5.90 9.16
CA GLU A 155 -21.88 6.77 9.91
C GLU A 155 -20.42 6.47 9.57
N ASP A 156 -19.55 7.45 9.83
CA ASP A 156 -18.11 7.31 9.67
C ASP A 156 -17.54 6.22 10.59
N VAL A 157 -17.16 5.09 9.99
CA VAL A 157 -16.61 3.94 10.74
C VAL A 157 -15.24 4.24 11.34
N SER A 158 -14.56 5.32 10.94
CA SER A 158 -13.31 5.76 11.56
C SER A 158 -13.48 6.08 13.06
N LYS A 159 -14.70 6.45 13.47
CA LYS A 159 -15.07 6.75 14.86
C LYS A 159 -15.16 5.50 15.73
N LEU A 160 -15.33 4.32 15.12
CA LEU A 160 -15.41 3.03 15.81
C LEU A 160 -14.03 2.38 16.01
N LEU A 161 -12.97 2.95 15.42
CA LEU A 161 -11.64 2.37 15.46
C LEU A 161 -11.04 2.47 16.86
N LEU A 162 -10.68 1.31 17.41
CA LEU A 162 -9.76 1.22 18.54
C LEU A 162 -8.35 1.52 18.04
N LYS A 163 -7.65 2.42 18.73
CA LYS A 163 -6.34 2.91 18.31
C LYS A 163 -5.24 2.36 19.21
N THR A 164 -4.11 2.07 18.60
CA THR A 164 -2.85 1.72 19.26
C THR A 164 -1.74 2.60 18.69
N PRO A 165 -0.73 2.98 19.48
CA PRO A 165 0.42 3.69 18.95
C PRO A 165 1.13 2.89 17.86
N LEU A 166 1.47 3.57 16.78
CA LEU A 166 2.41 3.04 15.78
C LEU A 166 3.82 3.07 16.38
N VAL A 167 4.44 1.90 16.47
CA VAL A 167 5.81 1.73 16.98
C VAL A 167 6.79 1.79 15.81
N VAL A 168 7.89 2.52 16.00
CA VAL A 168 8.96 2.62 15.01
C VAL A 168 10.11 1.72 15.42
N ASN A 169 10.44 0.73 14.58
CA ASN A 169 11.69 0.00 14.72
C ASN A 169 12.82 0.86 14.14
N HIS A 170 13.77 1.26 14.98
CA HIS A 170 14.90 2.11 14.59
C HIS A 170 16.02 1.36 13.87
N VAL A 171 15.89 0.05 13.69
CA VAL A 171 16.85 -0.77 12.94
C VAL A 171 16.21 -1.27 11.67
N ASN A 172 16.79 -0.91 10.54
CA ASN A 172 16.49 -1.48 9.25
C ASN A 172 17.52 -2.57 8.91
N LYS A 173 17.04 -3.81 8.72
CA LYS A 173 17.88 -4.97 8.40
C LYS A 173 18.55 -4.86 7.03
N HIS A 174 18.05 -3.99 6.17
CA HIS A 174 18.44 -3.87 4.77
C HIS A 174 19.23 -2.60 4.47
N LYS A 175 19.08 -1.56 5.29
CA LYS A 175 19.80 -0.30 5.14
C LYS A 175 20.25 0.25 6.49
N LYS A 176 21.53 0.03 6.80
CA LYS A 176 22.12 0.46 8.07
C LYS A 176 21.99 1.99 8.25
N GLY A 177 21.50 2.40 9.41
CA GLY A 177 21.31 3.82 9.77
C GLY A 177 19.88 4.33 9.53
N ASP A 178 19.07 3.62 8.75
CA ASP A 178 17.67 3.96 8.54
C ASP A 178 16.77 3.18 9.51
N PRO A 179 15.61 3.74 9.92
CA PRO A 179 14.57 2.96 10.59
C PRO A 179 13.88 1.98 9.61
N SER A 180 13.24 0.93 10.13
CA SER A 180 12.42 0.04 9.29
C SER A 180 11.28 0.81 8.63
N HIS A 181 10.93 0.44 7.40
CA HIS A 181 9.81 1.03 6.66
C HIS A 181 8.46 0.37 6.97
N GLU A 182 8.42 -0.64 7.84
CA GLU A 182 7.23 -1.41 8.20
C GLU A 182 6.40 -0.70 9.30
N TYR A 183 5.23 -1.28 9.62
CA TYR A 183 4.31 -0.79 10.63
C TYR A 183 4.26 -1.77 11.81
N PHE A 184 4.73 -1.36 12.99
CA PHE A 184 4.71 -2.18 14.20
C PHE A 184 3.69 -1.66 15.21
N THR A 185 3.14 -2.55 16.04
CA THR A 185 2.28 -2.20 17.19
C THR A 185 2.82 -2.85 18.46
N GLY A 186 2.64 -2.20 19.60
CA GLY A 186 3.18 -2.63 20.88
C GLY A 186 2.32 -3.68 21.60
N VAL A 187 2.25 -4.90 21.07
CA VAL A 187 1.54 -6.02 21.74
C VAL A 187 2.17 -6.31 23.10
N LYS A 188 1.34 -6.60 24.12
CA LYS A 188 1.80 -6.88 25.50
C LYS A 188 1.45 -8.26 26.03
N SER A 189 0.37 -8.86 25.53
CA SER A 189 -0.05 -10.21 25.90
C SER A 189 -0.95 -10.78 24.82
N MET A 190 -1.06 -12.11 24.80
CA MET A 190 -2.02 -12.84 23.98
C MET A 190 -2.94 -13.63 24.91
N LYS A 191 -4.23 -13.71 24.57
CA LYS A 191 -5.22 -14.44 25.37
C LYS A 191 -5.94 -15.47 24.51
N LEU A 192 -6.11 -16.68 25.03
CA LEU A 192 -6.96 -17.73 24.48
C LEU A 192 -8.08 -18.00 25.49
N ASP A 193 -9.34 -17.89 25.06
CA ASP A 193 -10.51 -18.04 25.94
C ASP A 193 -10.41 -17.25 27.24
N ARG A 194 -9.98 -15.99 27.14
CA ARG A 194 -9.72 -15.03 28.24
C ARG A 194 -8.52 -15.38 29.15
N HIS A 195 -7.84 -16.50 28.95
CA HIS A 195 -6.65 -16.87 29.68
C HIS A 195 -5.39 -16.34 28.99
N VAL A 196 -4.50 -15.72 29.75
CA VAL A 196 -3.22 -15.24 29.21
C VAL A 196 -2.35 -16.43 28.83
N VAL A 197 -1.85 -16.43 27.59
CA VAL A 197 -0.89 -17.43 27.13
C VAL A 197 0.46 -17.13 27.76
N ASN A 198 1.06 -18.14 28.41
CA ASN A 198 2.37 -17.99 29.04
C ASN A 198 3.48 -18.20 28.00
N PHE A 199 4.25 -17.15 27.76
CA PHE A 199 5.47 -17.17 26.95
C PHE A 199 6.41 -16.07 27.44
N ASN A 200 7.63 -16.03 26.89
CA ASN A 200 8.59 -14.99 27.23
C ASN A 200 8.13 -13.63 26.66
N ALA A 201 7.57 -12.76 27.51
CA ALA A 201 7.03 -11.46 27.11
C ALA A 201 8.08 -10.50 26.53
N SER A 202 9.37 -10.71 26.82
CA SER A 202 10.47 -9.94 26.23
C SER A 202 10.52 -10.07 24.71
N LEU A 203 9.99 -11.17 24.15
CA LEU A 203 9.88 -11.35 22.70
C LEU A 203 8.93 -10.35 22.04
N LEU A 204 8.01 -9.72 22.78
CA LEU A 204 7.06 -8.73 22.21
C LEU A 204 7.63 -7.32 22.11
N SER A 205 8.83 -7.09 22.67
CA SER A 205 9.45 -5.77 22.69
C SER A 205 10.55 -5.73 21.64
N ILE A 206 10.59 -4.64 20.88
CA ILE A 206 11.66 -4.40 19.90
C ILE A 206 12.91 -4.03 20.68
N ASP A 207 13.93 -4.88 20.61
CA ASP A 207 15.21 -4.63 21.26
C ASP A 207 16.07 -3.61 20.48
N LYS A 208 17.24 -3.29 21.03
CA LYS A 208 18.21 -2.38 20.40
C LYS A 208 18.74 -2.86 19.04
N ASN A 209 18.59 -4.15 18.73
CA ASN A 209 18.98 -4.76 17.48
C ASN A 209 17.81 -4.81 16.48
N GLY A 210 16.64 -4.29 16.85
CA GLY A 210 15.43 -4.32 16.04
C GLY A 210 14.75 -5.67 15.97
N VAL A 211 15.06 -6.58 16.91
CA VAL A 211 14.43 -7.89 17.00
C VAL A 211 13.30 -7.84 18.02
N GLY A 212 12.12 -8.27 17.61
CA GLY A 212 10.91 -8.38 18.44
C GLY A 212 10.10 -9.61 18.06
N GLU A 213 10.77 -10.67 17.57
CA GLU A 213 10.17 -11.95 17.19
C GLU A 213 11.07 -13.08 17.72
N PRO A 214 10.53 -14.24 18.10
CA PRO A 214 11.34 -15.43 18.32
C PRO A 214 12.07 -15.77 17.02
N ASN A 215 13.39 -16.03 17.11
CA ASN A 215 14.17 -16.56 15.99
C ASN A 215 13.53 -17.86 15.52
N TYR A 216 12.76 -17.83 14.43
CA TYR A 216 12.39 -19.05 13.73
C TYR A 216 13.62 -19.50 12.93
N VAL A 217 14.35 -20.46 13.49
CA VAL A 217 15.35 -21.23 12.74
C VAL A 217 14.58 -22.43 12.15
N PRO A 218 14.46 -22.54 10.81
CA PRO A 218 13.76 -23.66 10.17
C PRO A 218 14.43 -25.01 10.44
#